data_AF-A0A383B904-F1
#
_entry.id   AF-A0A383B904-F1
#
_cell.length_a   1.000
_cell.length_b   1.000
_cell.length_c   1.000
_cell.angle_alpha   90.00
_cell.angle_beta   90.00
_cell.angle_gamma   90.00
#
_symmetry.space_group_name_H-M   'P 1'
#
loop_
_entity.id
_entity.type
_entity.pdbx_description
1 polymer ?
#
loop_
_entity_poly.entity_id
_entity_poly.type
_entity_poly.pdbx_seq_one_letter_code
_entity_poly.pdbx_strand_id
1 'polypeptide(L)' 'MPILCKVHRGDFIESIHVAYAVVVNGEGEIVYSSGDPHYLTCVRSTLKPFQASATVKEGATKTAGFNSAECTL' A
#
# COMPACT_ATOMS: atom_id res chain seq x y z
N MET A 1 -12.14 15.51 -1.93
CA MET A 1 -11.05 16.41 -1.46
C MET A 1 -10.00 15.54 -0.81
N PRO A 2 -8.69 15.73 -1.08
CA PRO A 2 -7.65 14.94 -0.43
C PRO A 2 -7.57 15.23 1.07
N ILE A 3 -6.99 14.30 1.82
CA ILE A 3 -6.71 14.43 3.24
C ILE A 3 -5.47 15.30 3.41
N LEU A 4 -5.55 16.30 4.30
CA LEU A 4 -4.45 17.20 4.61
C LEU A 4 -4.02 17.01 6.06
N CYS A 5 -2.77 16.58 6.26
CA CYS A 5 -2.13 16.56 7.56
C CYS A 5 -1.12 17.71 7.64
N LYS A 6 -1.39 18.68 8.52
CA LYS A 6 -0.49 19.79 8.80
C LYS A 6 0.28 19.49 10.08
N VAL A 7 1.60 19.52 10.00
CA VAL A 7 2.48 19.39 11.17
C VAL A 7 2.87 20.79 11.61
N HIS A 8 2.64 21.10 12.87
CA HIS A 8 2.88 22.42 13.45
C HIS A 8 4.10 22.41 14.37
N ARG A 9 4.89 23.48 14.33
CA ARG A 9 5.92 23.82 15.31
C ARG A 9 5.55 25.16 15.94
N GLY A 10 4.82 25.10 17.06
CA GLY A 10 4.12 26.27 17.59
C GLY A 10 3.07 26.76 16.58
N ASP A 11 3.04 28.06 16.32
CA ASP A 11 2.08 28.66 15.38
C ASP A 11 2.48 28.47 13.90
N PHE A 12 3.68 27.94 13.63
CA PHE A 12 4.20 27.75 12.28
C PHE A 12 3.84 26.36 11.73
N ILE A 13 3.33 26.30 10.48
CA ILE A 13 3.14 25.02 9.77
C ILE A 13 4.50 24.59 9.21
N GLU A 14 5.10 23.57 9.81
CA GLU A 14 6.39 23.04 9.41
C GLU A 14 6.30 22.15 8.15
N SER A 15 5.26 21.33 8.05
CA SER A 15 5.02 20.49 6.88
C SER A 15 3.55 20.27 6.59
N ILE A 16 3.24 19.97 5.32
CA ILE A 16 1.91 19.59 4.86
C ILE A 16 2.06 18.28 4.11
N HIS A 17 1.35 17.24 4.57
CA HIS A 17 1.27 15.95 3.91
C HIS A 17 -0.12 15.81 3.27
N VAL A 18 -0.14 15.58 1.95
CA VAL A 18 -1.35 15.34 1.19
C VAL A 18 -1.53 13.83 1.03
N ALA A 19 -2.65 13.31 1.49
CA ALA A 19 -2.99 11.90 1.42
C ALA A 19 -4.27 11.69 0.60
N TYR A 20 -4.28 10.57 -0.13
CA TYR A 20 -5.38 10.11 -0.95
C TYR A 20 -5.83 8.76 -0.40
N ALA A 21 -7.14 8.52 -0.36
CA ALA A 21 -7.70 7.27 0.12
C ALA A 21 -8.76 6.75 -0.83
N VAL A 22 -8.75 5.45 -1.12
CA VAL A 22 -9.72 4.78 -1.98
C VAL A 22 -10.13 3.48 -1.31
N VAL A 23 -11.42 3.20 -1.29
CA VAL A 23 -11.98 1.92 -0.85
C VAL A 23 -12.61 1.24 -2.05
N VAL A 24 -12.20 0.01 -2.31
CA VAL A 24 -12.74 -0.85 -3.38
C VAL A 24 -13.44 -2.06 -2.78
N ASN A 25 -14.53 -2.49 -3.41
CA ASN A 25 -15.22 -3.74 -3.03
C ASN A 25 -14.57 -4.97 -3.71
N GLY A 26 -15.13 -6.16 -3.46
CA GLY A 26 -14.63 -7.41 -4.04
C GLY A 26 -14.82 -7.54 -5.56
N GLU A 27 -15.69 -6.72 -6.15
CA GLU A 27 -15.92 -6.64 -7.60
C GLU A 27 -14.97 -5.63 -8.27
N GLY A 28 -14.16 -4.92 -7.48
CA GLY A 28 -13.22 -3.90 -7.95
C GLY A 28 -13.82 -2.51 -8.12
N GLU A 29 -15.07 -2.30 -7.71
CA GLU A 29 -15.74 -1.02 -7.78
C GLU A 29 -15.30 -0.10 -6.63
N ILE A 30 -15.14 1.20 -6.92
CA ILE A 30 -14.84 2.21 -5.90
C ILE A 30 -16.11 2.53 -5.13
N VAL A 31 -16.14 2.16 -3.85
CA VAL A 31 -17.27 2.46 -2.94
C VAL A 31 -17.08 3.77 -2.19
N TYR A 32 -15.83 4.25 -2.08
CA TYR A 32 -15.51 5.54 -1.49
C TYR A 32 -14.15 6.04 -1.96
N SER A 33 -14.01 7.35 -2.11
CA SER A 33 -12.72 8.00 -2.38
C SER A 33 -12.59 9.36 -1.71
N SER A 34 -11.41 9.62 -1.13
CA SER A 34 -10.98 10.92 -0.64
C SER A 34 -9.77 11.39 -1.46
N GLY A 35 -10.01 12.33 -2.38
CA GLY A 35 -9.01 12.75 -3.38
C GLY A 35 -9.32 12.16 -4.75
N ASP A 36 -8.33 12.17 -5.64
CA ASP A 36 -8.39 11.51 -6.95
C ASP A 36 -7.98 10.02 -6.82
N PRO A 37 -8.90 9.06 -7.06
CA PRO A 37 -8.57 7.63 -7.02
C PRO A 37 -7.64 7.17 -8.16
N HIS A 38 -7.46 7.99 -9.19
CA HIS A 38 -6.58 7.72 -10.34
C HIS A 38 -5.25 8.48 -10.26
N TYR A 39 -4.94 9.06 -9.09
CA TYR A 39 -3.68 9.78 -8.88
C TYR A 39 -2.47 8.88 -9.13
N LEU A 40 -1.63 9.26 -10.10
CA LEU A 40 -0.45 8.49 -10.47
C LEU A 40 0.67 8.69 -9.44
N THR A 41 1.16 7.59 -8.88
CA THR A 41 2.29 7.60 -7.93
C THR A 41 3.11 6.33 -8.02
N CYS A 42 4.33 6.35 -7.47
CA CYS A 42 5.19 5.18 -7.41
C CYS A 42 4.67 4.18 -6.36
N VAL A 43 4.56 2.91 -6.72
CA VAL A 43 4.13 1.81 -5.82
C VAL A 43 5.10 1.64 -4.63
N ARG A 44 6.40 1.93 -4.83
CA ARG A 44 7.47 1.79 -3.84
C ARG A 44 7.41 0.43 -3.12
N SER A 45 7.67 0.40 -1.81
CA SER A 45 7.69 -0.83 -1.02
C SER A 45 6.34 -1.56 -0.94
N THR A 46 5.24 -0.97 -1.39
CA THR A 46 3.94 -1.67 -1.42
C THR A 46 3.89 -2.76 -2.50
N LEU A 47 4.90 -2.84 -3.38
CA LEU A 47 5.04 -3.90 -4.39
C LEU A 47 5.52 -5.24 -3.81
N LYS A 48 6.06 -5.24 -2.58
CA LYS A 48 6.64 -6.45 -1.95
C LYS A 48 5.71 -7.66 -1.93
N PRO A 49 4.40 -7.56 -1.60
CA PRO A 49 3.51 -8.72 -1.63
C PRO A 49 3.39 -9.34 -3.02
N PHE A 50 3.41 -8.54 -4.09
CA PHE A 50 3.38 -9.03 -5.47
C PHE A 50 4.68 -9.76 -5.83
N GLN A 51 5.83 -9.18 -5.45
CA GLN A 51 7.15 -9.79 -5.65
C GLN A 51 7.28 -11.10 -4.87
N ALA A 52 6.86 -11.10 -3.60
CA ALA A 52 6.86 -12.28 -2.75
C ALA A 52 5.94 -13.37 -3.30
N SER A 53 4.70 -13.02 -3.68
CA SER A 53 3.73 -13.97 -4.23
C SER A 53 4.26 -14.67 -5.49
N ALA A 54 4.83 -13.91 -6.42
CA ALA A 54 5.47 -14.47 -7.62
C ALA A 54 6.63 -15.42 -7.25
N THR A 55 7.50 -14.99 -6.33
CA THR A 55 8.69 -15.76 -5.92
C THR A 55 8.32 -17.05 -5.19
N VAL A 56 7.30 -17.01 -4.32
CA VAL A 56 6.74 -18.19 -3.63
C VAL A 56 6.14 -19.16 -4.64
N LYS A 57 5.38 -18.65 -5.62
CA LYS A 57 4.78 -19.46 -6.70
C LYS A 57 5.84 -20.20 -7.52
N GLU A 58 6.97 -19.56 -7.80
CA GLU A 58 8.12 -20.14 -8.50
C GLU A 58 8.94 -21.13 -7.62
N GLY A 59 8.53 -21.37 -6.38
CA GLY A 59 9.11 -22.39 -5.52
C GLY A 59 10.31 -21.94 -4.70
N ALA A 60 10.59 -20.64 -4.61
CA ALA A 60 11.70 -20.13 -3.81
C ALA A 60 11.65 -20.57 -2.34
N THR A 61 10.46 -20.69 -1.76
CA THR A 61 10.28 -21.20 -0.39
C THR A 61 10.69 -22.66 -0.26
N LYS A 62 10.39 -23.49 -1.26
CA LYS A 62 10.85 -24.88 -1.32
C LYS A 62 12.36 -24.96 -1.44
N THR A 63 12.96 -24.14 -2.31
CA THR A 63 14.42 -24.06 -2.49
C THR A 63 15.12 -23.60 -1.21
N ALA A 64 14.52 -22.66 -0.47
CA ALA A 64 15.02 -22.19 0.81
C ALA A 64 14.80 -23.18 1.97
N GLY A 65 14.06 -24.27 1.76
CA GLY A 65 13.77 -25.27 2.79
C GLY A 65 12.70 -24.86 3.79
N PHE A 66 11.90 -23.83 3.48
CA PHE A 66 10.82 -23.38 4.36
C PHE A 66 9.64 -24.35 4.33
N ASN A 67 9.04 -24.56 5.49
CA ASN A 67 7.79 -25.31 5.63
C ASN A 67 6.57 -24.39 5.54
N SER A 68 5.38 -25.00 5.44
CA SER A 68 4.12 -24.24 5.27
C SER A 68 3.80 -23.31 6.44
N ALA A 69 4.23 -23.63 7.68
CA ALA A 69 4.00 -22.78 8.84
C ALA A 69 4.88 -21.51 8.81
N GLU A 70 6.08 -21.61 8.22
CA GLU A 70 6.99 -20.47 8.03
C GLU A 70 6.60 -19.57 6.86
N CYS A 71 5.72 -20.05 5.97
CA CYS A 71 5.23 -19.33 4.79
C CYS A 71 3.80 -18.78 4.95
N THR A 72 3.35 -18.57 6.20
CA THR A 72 2.04 -18.00 6.48
C THR A 72 2.04 -16.49 6.20
N LEU A 73 0.96 -16.00 5.59
CA LEU A 73 0.69 -14.58 5.34
C LEU A 73 -0.23 -14.01 6.42
#